data_AF-A0A285CXV7-F1
#
_entry.id   AF-A0A285CXV7-F1
#
_cell.length_a   1.000
_cell.length_b   1.000
_cell.length_c   1.000
_cell.angle_alpha   90.00
_cell.angle_beta   90.00
_cell.angle_gamma   90.00
#
_symmetry.space_group_name_H-M   'P 1'
#
loop_
_entity.id
_entity.type
_entity.pdbx_description
1 polymer ?
#
loop_
_entity_poly.entity_id
_entity_poly.type
_entity_poly.pdbx_seq_one_letter_code
_entity_poly.pdbx_strand_id
1 'polypeptide(L)'
;MIALKAGTGRVKAEEIDAVIGKYIDLKSFLCTDTATNYKKFAKLKGLQHETINDRKKQRVKKGIYHIQNVNNFHSRLKTWMRRFQGVATKYLDNYLYWFRWLEIDKHLSFEKQVEQMLISACKKSNKTTVEFLRAV
;
A
#
# COMPACT_ATOMS: atom_id res chain seq x y z
N MET A 1 1.16 -8.80 -5.25
CA MET A 1 0.28 -7.87 -4.49
C MET A 1 -1.11 -8.03 -5.05
N ILE A 2 -2.14 -8.14 -4.22
CA ILE A 2 -3.54 -8.24 -4.66
C ILE A 2 -4.26 -6.98 -4.22
N ALA A 3 -4.90 -6.29 -5.15
CA ALA A 3 -5.83 -5.22 -4.86
C ALA A 3 -7.15 -5.82 -4.38
N LEU A 4 -7.60 -5.37 -3.22
CA LEU A 4 -8.89 -5.75 -2.65
C LEU A 4 -9.77 -4.50 -2.57
N LYS A 5 -11.03 -4.65 -2.98
CA LYS A 5 -12.01 -3.58 -2.92
C LYS A 5 -12.65 -3.55 -1.54
N ALA A 6 -12.45 -2.46 -0.81
CA ALA A 6 -13.08 -2.26 0.50
C ALA A 6 -14.44 -1.56 0.44
N GLY A 7 -14.82 -0.97 -0.70
CA GLY A 7 -16.13 -0.31 -0.85
C GLY A 7 -16.20 0.56 -2.11
N THR A 8 -17.33 1.23 -2.32
CA THR A 8 -17.55 2.22 -3.39
C THR A 8 -17.69 3.66 -2.87
N GLY A 9 -17.64 3.83 -1.55
CA GLY A 9 -17.78 5.13 -0.88
C GLY A 9 -16.78 5.28 0.27
N ARG A 10 -17.16 6.06 1.29
CA ARG A 10 -16.32 6.22 2.49
C ARG A 10 -16.20 4.87 3.21
N VAL A 11 -14.99 4.32 3.21
CA VAL A 11 -14.70 3.00 3.79
C VAL A 11 -14.92 3.01 5.30
N LYS A 12 -15.72 2.06 5.79
CA LYS A 12 -16.01 1.79 7.19
C LYS A 12 -14.93 0.93 7.85
N ALA A 13 -14.91 0.91 9.18
CA ALA A 13 -13.90 0.16 9.92
C ALA A 13 -14.02 -1.36 9.71
N GLU A 14 -15.25 -1.85 9.60
CA GLU A 14 -15.59 -3.25 9.36
C GLU A 14 -15.13 -3.69 7.96
N GLU A 15 -15.24 -2.81 6.97
CA GLU A 15 -14.75 -3.04 5.61
C GLU A 15 -13.22 -3.08 5.54
N ILE A 16 -12.54 -2.23 6.32
CA ILE A 16 -11.07 -2.27 6.45
C ILE A 16 -10.66 -3.62 7.06
N ASP A 17 -11.34 -4.04 8.12
CA ASP A 17 -11.04 -5.30 8.80
C ASP A 17 -11.25 -6.52 7.89
N ALA A 18 -12.36 -6.56 7.17
CA ALA A 18 -12.66 -7.64 6.24
C ALA A 18 -11.60 -7.77 5.13
N VAL A 19 -11.04 -6.64 4.66
CA VAL A 19 -10.12 -6.63 3.52
C VAL A 19 -8.66 -6.83 3.93
N ILE A 20 -8.17 -6.11 4.94
CA ILE A 20 -6.76 -6.14 5.33
C ILE A 20 -6.49 -6.64 6.75
N GLY A 21 -7.53 -6.83 7.56
CA GLY A 21 -7.39 -7.19 8.97
C GLY A 21 -6.71 -8.54 9.23
N LYS A 22 -6.76 -9.49 8.28
CA LYS A 22 -6.06 -10.78 8.38
C LYS A 22 -4.55 -10.70 8.11
N TYR A 23 -4.08 -9.62 7.49
CA TYR A 23 -2.67 -9.42 7.14
C TYR A 23 -1.93 -8.51 8.13
N ILE A 24 -2.62 -8.02 9.17
CA ILE A 24 -2.05 -7.13 10.18
C ILE A 24 -1.94 -7.91 11.49
N ASP A 25 -0.71 -8.03 12.01
CA ASP A 25 -0.45 -8.63 13.30
C ASP A 25 -1.00 -7.73 14.44
N LEU A 26 -1.56 -8.33 15.49
CA LEU A 26 -2.12 -7.60 16.65
C LEU A 26 -1.07 -6.78 17.42
N LYS A 27 0.21 -7.17 17.34
CA LYS A 27 1.35 -6.42 17.90
C LYS A 27 1.81 -5.28 17.00
N SER A 28 1.22 -5.13 15.82
CA SER A 28 1.57 -4.05 14.89
C SER A 28 1.15 -2.69 15.45
N PHE A 29 1.96 -1.69 15.14
CA PHE A 29 1.64 -0.30 15.44
C PHE A 29 0.95 0.34 14.24
N LEU A 30 -0.29 0.77 14.39
CA LEU A 30 -1.03 1.47 13.35
C LEU A 30 -0.74 2.98 13.42
N CYS A 31 -0.34 3.57 12.30
CA CYS A 31 -0.17 5.01 12.18
C CYS A 31 -1.04 5.54 11.05
N THR A 32 -1.96 6.46 11.37
CA THR A 32 -2.87 7.04 10.36
C THR A 32 -3.00 8.54 10.52
N ASP A 33 -3.68 9.16 9.57
CA ASP A 33 -4.22 10.50 9.75
C ASP A 33 -5.34 10.51 10.82
N THR A 34 -6.01 11.65 10.97
CA THR A 34 -7.06 11.83 11.97
C THR A 34 -8.42 11.24 11.58
N ALA A 35 -8.52 10.49 10.46
CA ALA A 35 -9.78 9.94 9.99
C ALA A 35 -10.40 8.93 10.98
N THR A 36 -11.71 9.04 11.16
CA THR A 36 -12.47 8.32 12.19
C THR A 36 -12.60 6.82 11.95
N ASN A 37 -12.61 6.39 10.70
CA ASN A 37 -12.69 4.99 10.30
C ASN A 37 -11.46 4.19 10.76
N TYR A 38 -10.24 4.73 10.61
CA TYR A 38 -9.03 4.07 11.09
C TYR A 38 -8.92 4.00 12.61
N LYS A 39 -9.39 5.03 13.32
CA LYS A 39 -9.50 5.01 14.80
C LYS A 39 -10.43 3.89 15.26
N LYS A 40 -11.60 3.77 14.63
CA LYS A 40 -12.56 2.71 14.94
C LYS A 40 -11.98 1.33 14.61
N PHE A 41 -11.32 1.18 13.46
CA PHE A 41 -10.64 -0.06 13.07
C PHE A 41 -9.58 -0.48 14.08
N ALA A 42 -8.72 0.44 14.52
CA ALA A 42 -7.70 0.16 15.54
C ALA A 42 -8.33 -0.37 16.84
N LYS A 43 -9.43 0.26 17.28
CA LYS A 43 -10.16 -0.17 18.47
C LYS A 43 -10.79 -1.55 18.30
N LEU A 44 -11.41 -1.83 17.13
CA LEU A 44 -12.01 -3.12 16.82
C LEU A 44 -10.97 -4.26 16.85
N LYS A 45 -9.78 -4.02 16.28
CA LYS A 45 -8.69 -5.01 16.25
C LYS A 45 -7.79 -5.01 17.49
N GLY A 46 -7.95 -4.06 18.41
CA GLY A 46 -7.07 -3.94 19.58
C GLY A 46 -5.63 -3.51 19.23
N LEU A 47 -5.43 -2.78 18.14
CA LEU A 47 -4.11 -2.31 17.70
C LEU A 47 -3.67 -1.08 18.48
N GLN A 48 -2.37 -0.97 18.76
CA GLN A 48 -1.79 0.30 19.18
C GLN A 48 -1.90 1.31 18.03
N HIS A 49 -2.35 2.54 18.32
CA HIS A 49 -2.68 3.53 17.29
C HIS A 49 -2.13 4.91 17.63
N GLU A 50 -1.26 5.45 16.77
CA GLU A 50 -0.95 6.88 16.76
C GLU A 50 -1.64 7.57 15.58
N THR A 51 -2.36 8.65 15.89
CA THR A 51 -2.88 9.56 14.86
C THR A 51 -1.92 10.73 14.68
N ILE A 52 -1.60 11.03 13.42
CA ILE A 52 -0.83 12.20 13.01
C ILE A 52 -1.80 13.25 12.46
N ASN A 53 -1.74 14.47 13.01
CA ASN A 53 -2.57 15.57 12.56
C ASN A 53 -1.75 16.56 11.72
N ASP A 54 -1.71 16.33 10.42
CA ASP A 54 -0.99 17.21 9.49
C ASP A 54 -1.53 18.64 9.49
N ARG A 55 -2.84 18.84 9.77
CA ARG A 55 -3.44 20.19 9.89
C ARG A 55 -2.87 20.99 11.06
N LYS A 56 -2.37 20.32 12.10
CA LYS A 56 -1.66 20.95 13.22
C LYS A 56 -0.16 21.11 12.96
N LYS A 57 0.29 20.95 11.70
CA LYS A 57 1.70 20.90 11.28
C LYS A 57 2.52 19.82 11.98
N GLN A 58 1.86 18.84 12.61
CA GLN A 58 2.52 17.67 13.19
C GLN A 58 2.76 16.66 12.07
N ARG A 59 3.92 16.79 11.40
CA ARG A 59 4.31 15.89 10.29
C ARG A 59 5.02 14.63 10.76
N VAL A 60 5.66 14.74 11.93
CA VAL A 60 6.38 13.66 12.60
C VAL A 60 5.88 13.58 14.03
N LYS A 61 5.51 12.38 14.49
CA LYS A 61 5.16 12.13 15.89
C LYS A 61 6.18 11.17 16.50
N LYS A 62 6.69 11.49 17.69
CA LYS A 62 7.73 10.71 18.41
C LYS A 62 8.99 10.37 17.56
N GLY A 63 9.33 11.18 16.55
CA GLY A 63 10.50 10.99 15.69
C GLY A 63 10.42 9.85 14.68
N ILE A 64 9.59 8.83 14.92
CA ILE A 64 9.51 7.59 14.13
C ILE A 64 8.27 7.48 13.26
N TYR A 65 7.21 8.24 13.55
CA TYR A 65 5.95 8.15 12.82
C TYR A 65 5.84 9.26 11.77
N HIS A 66 5.88 8.87 10.48
CA HIS A 66 5.94 9.76 9.33
C HIS A 66 4.83 9.46 8.32
N ILE A 67 3.71 10.20 8.38
CA ILE A 67 2.60 9.99 7.43
C ILE A 67 2.96 10.42 6.00
N GLN A 68 3.91 11.33 5.84
CA GLN A 68 4.31 11.85 4.52
C GLN A 68 4.95 10.80 3.63
N ASN A 69 5.58 9.77 4.19
CA ASN A 69 6.11 8.66 3.39
C ASN A 69 4.99 7.92 2.65
N VAL A 70 3.88 7.66 3.33
CA VAL A 70 2.69 7.01 2.76
C VAL A 70 2.00 7.93 1.75
N ASN A 71 1.85 9.22 2.08
CA ASN A 71 1.26 10.21 1.17
C ASN A 71 2.08 10.36 -0.12
N ASN A 72 3.42 10.42 0.00
CA ASN A 72 4.31 10.49 -1.14
C ASN A 72 4.24 9.23 -2.00
N PHE A 73 4.19 8.04 -1.39
CA PHE A 73 3.98 6.79 -2.12
C PHE A 73 2.67 6.80 -2.90
N HIS A 74 1.57 7.20 -2.26
CA HIS A 74 0.27 7.29 -2.90
C HIS A 74 0.24 8.30 -4.06
N SER A 75 0.90 9.45 -3.89
CA SER A 75 1.03 10.47 -4.95
C SER A 75 1.78 9.95 -6.17
N ARG A 76 2.90 9.22 -5.96
CA ARG A 76 3.65 8.59 -7.06
C ARG A 76 2.82 7.53 -7.77
N LEU A 77 2.10 6.68 -7.04
CA LEU A 77 1.21 5.68 -7.64
C LEU A 77 0.14 6.35 -8.52
N LYS A 78 -0.55 7.38 -8.02
CA LYS A 78 -1.55 8.11 -8.80
C LYS A 78 -0.98 8.72 -10.07
N THR A 79 0.19 9.34 -9.96
CA THR A 79 0.89 9.97 -11.09
C THR A 79 1.30 8.93 -12.13
N TRP A 80 1.83 7.80 -11.69
CA TRP A 80 2.21 6.69 -12.55
C TRP A 80 1.01 6.07 -13.28
N MET A 81 -0.12 5.90 -12.58
CA MET A 81 -1.37 5.36 -13.11
C MET A 81 -2.03 6.27 -14.16
N ARG A 82 -1.89 7.60 -14.04
CA ARG A 82 -2.51 8.58 -14.96
C ARG A 82 -2.15 8.35 -16.42
N ARG A 83 -0.95 7.82 -16.69
CA ARG A 83 -0.45 7.54 -18.04
C ARG A 83 -1.27 6.51 -18.80
N PHE A 84 -1.98 5.64 -18.09
CA PHE A 84 -2.78 4.57 -18.68
C PHE A 84 -4.24 4.97 -18.96
N GLN A 85 -4.68 6.16 -18.51
CA GLN A 85 -6.07 6.64 -18.66
C GLN A 85 -7.12 5.68 -18.08
N GLY A 86 -6.74 4.96 -17.02
CA GLY A 86 -7.54 3.88 -16.45
C GLY A 86 -7.01 2.50 -16.86
N VAL A 87 -7.25 1.51 -16.00
CA VAL A 87 -6.88 0.12 -16.28
C VAL A 87 -8.07 -0.77 -15.94
N ALA A 88 -8.29 -1.82 -16.72
CA ALA A 88 -9.31 -2.80 -16.35
C ALA A 88 -8.95 -3.46 -15.02
N THR A 89 -9.92 -3.57 -14.11
CA THR A 89 -9.71 -4.16 -12.77
C THR A 89 -9.17 -5.59 -12.83
N LYS A 90 -9.46 -6.33 -13.92
CA LYS A 90 -8.86 -7.64 -14.20
C LYS A 90 -7.32 -7.62 -14.16
N TYR A 91 -6.70 -6.54 -14.64
CA TYR A 91 -5.24 -6.41 -14.74
C TYR A 91 -4.62 -5.53 -13.65
N LEU A 92 -5.41 -4.87 -12.80
CA LEU A 92 -4.92 -3.92 -11.80
C LEU A 92 -3.74 -4.46 -10.97
N ASP A 93 -3.79 -5.72 -10.57
CA ASP A 93 -2.73 -6.36 -9.78
C ASP A 93 -1.38 -6.41 -10.52
N ASN A 94 -1.41 -6.64 -11.84
CA ASN A 94 -0.20 -6.64 -12.67
C ASN A 94 0.42 -5.23 -12.71
N TYR A 95 -0.41 -4.19 -12.83
CA TYR A 95 0.04 -2.80 -12.78
C TYR A 95 0.59 -2.43 -11.41
N LEU A 96 -0.08 -2.83 -10.32
CA LEU A 96 0.42 -2.57 -8.97
C LEU A 96 1.74 -3.29 -8.69
N TYR A 97 1.89 -4.52 -9.20
CA TYR A 97 3.15 -5.25 -9.11
C TYR A 97 4.27 -4.53 -9.88
N TRP A 98 3.98 -4.09 -11.11
CA TRP A 98 4.93 -3.31 -11.90
C TRP A 98 5.33 -2.01 -11.21
N PHE A 99 4.37 -1.25 -10.68
CA PHE A 99 4.66 -0.05 -9.91
C PHE A 99 5.50 -0.36 -8.66
N ARG A 100 5.16 -1.41 -7.91
CA ARG A 100 5.91 -1.83 -6.73
C ARG A 100 7.36 -2.13 -7.09
N TRP A 101 7.58 -2.81 -8.20
CA TRP A 101 8.91 -3.16 -8.65
C TRP A 101 9.74 -1.93 -9.02
N LEU A 102 9.15 -0.95 -9.70
CA LEU A 102 9.79 0.36 -9.95
C LEU A 102 10.11 1.12 -8.63
N GLU A 103 9.33 0.92 -7.57
CA GLU A 103 9.55 1.56 -6.28
C GLU A 103 10.67 0.92 -5.43
N ILE A 104 11.04 -0.35 -5.68
CA ILE A 104 12.07 -1.06 -4.89
C ILE A 104 13.44 -0.41 -5.12
N ASP A 105 13.80 -0.18 -6.38
CA ASP A 105 15.14 0.27 -6.78
C ASP A 105 15.20 1.76 -7.14
N LYS A 106 14.15 2.53 -6.83
CA LYS A 106 14.04 3.96 -7.22
C LYS A 106 15.19 4.87 -6.73
N HIS A 107 15.97 4.42 -5.75
CA HIS A 107 17.11 5.15 -5.20
C HIS A 107 18.42 4.86 -5.96
N LEU A 108 18.44 3.83 -6.81
CA LEU A 108 19.59 3.49 -7.62
C LEU A 108 19.67 4.41 -8.85
N SER A 109 20.85 4.49 -9.46
CA SER A 109 21.00 5.10 -10.78
C SER A 109 20.18 4.33 -11.82
N PHE A 110 19.77 4.98 -12.91
CA PHE A 110 18.96 4.36 -13.94
C PHE A 110 19.59 3.07 -14.49
N GLU A 111 20.90 3.08 -14.75
CA GLU A 111 21.66 1.90 -15.20
C GLU A 111 21.54 0.73 -14.22
N LYS A 112 21.72 1.00 -12.93
CA LYS A 112 21.56 -0.02 -11.88
C LYS A 112 20.11 -0.48 -11.73
N GLN A 113 19.13 0.40 -11.91
CA GLN A 113 17.72 0.01 -11.93
C GLN A 113 17.46 -0.99 -13.06
N VAL A 114 17.95 -0.71 -14.27
CA VAL A 114 17.83 -1.61 -15.43
C VAL A 114 18.53 -2.94 -15.16
N GLU A 115 19.74 -2.91 -14.59
CA GLU A 115 20.47 -4.12 -14.21
C GLU A 115 19.68 -4.98 -13.20
N GLN A 116 19.20 -4.38 -12.10
CA GLN A 116 18.39 -5.09 -11.10
C GLN A 116 17.09 -5.62 -11.69
N MET A 117 16.50 -4.86 -12.60
CA MET A 117 15.33 -5.27 -13.35
C MET A 117 15.58 -6.55 -14.14
N LEU A 118 16.68 -6.61 -14.90
CA LEU A 118 17.04 -7.77 -15.71
C LEU A 118 17.34 -8.99 -14.82
N ILE A 119 18.11 -8.78 -13.75
CA ILE A 119 18.41 -9.84 -12.77
C ILE A 119 17.11 -10.39 -12.16
N SER A 120 16.20 -9.51 -11.75
CA SER A 120 14.92 -9.90 -11.15
C SER A 120 14.02 -10.66 -12.12
N ALA A 121 14.03 -10.32 -13.41
CA ALA A 121 13.25 -11.02 -14.43
C ALA A 121 13.77 -12.44 -14.70
N CYS A 122 15.08 -12.65 -14.54
CA CYS A 122 15.73 -13.95 -14.73
C CYS A 122 15.68 -14.87 -13.50
N LYS A 123 15.25 -14.38 -12.33
CA LYS A 123 15.04 -15.23 -11.14
C LYS A 123 13.92 -16.23 -11.42
N LYS A 124 14.05 -17.46 -10.89
CA LYS A 124 13.07 -18.55 -11.06
C LYS A 124 11.65 -18.01 -10.93
N SER A 125 10.83 -18.28 -11.95
CA SER A 125 9.44 -17.85 -11.97
C SER A 125 8.69 -18.38 -10.76
N ASN A 126 7.95 -17.50 -10.09
CA ASN A 126 7.07 -17.88 -9.02
C ASN A 126 5.84 -18.59 -9.63
N LYS A 127 5.57 -19.83 -9.21
CA LYS A 127 4.43 -20.62 -9.73
C LYS A 127 3.07 -20.05 -9.30
N THR A 128 3.08 -19.13 -8.35
CA THR A 128 1.90 -18.49 -7.79
C THR A 128 1.45 -17.34 -8.68
N THR A 129 0.34 -17.54 -9.43
CA THR A 129 -0.26 -16.49 -10.26
C THR A 129 -1.13 -15.54 -9.44
N VAL A 130 -1.44 -14.37 -10.01
CA VAL A 130 -2.43 -13.44 -9.41
C VAL A 130 -3.79 -14.11 -9.24
N GLU A 131 -4.20 -14.95 -10.19
CA GLU A 131 -5.47 -15.68 -10.14
C GLU A 131 -5.49 -16.69 -8.99
N PHE A 132 -4.38 -17.42 -8.79
CA PHE A 132 -4.22 -18.30 -7.64
C PHE A 132 -4.33 -17.52 -6.33
N LEU A 133 -3.67 -16.37 -6.23
CA LEU A 133 -3.72 -15.52 -5.05
C LEU A 133 -5.11 -14.94 -4.78
N ARG A 134 -5.93 -14.70 -5.81
CA ARG A 134 -7.33 -14.24 -5.67
C ARG A 134 -8.29 -15.34 -5.23
N ALA A 135 -7.93 -16.61 -5.46
CA ALA A 135 -8.76 -17.76 -5.10
C ALA A 135 -8.60 -18.21 -3.64
N VAL A 136 -7.65 -17.62 -2.90
CA VAL A 136 -7.31 -17.93 -1.48
C VAL A 136 -7.67 -16.76 -0.58
#